data_AF-A0A0C9W912-F1
#
_entry.id   AF-A0A0C9W912-F1
#
_cell.length_a   1.000
_cell.length_b   1.000
_cell.length_c   1.000
_cell.angle_alpha   90.00
_cell.angle_beta   90.00
_cell.angle_gamma   90.00
#
_symmetry.space_group_name_H-M   'P 1'
#
loop_
_entity.id
_entity.type
_entity.pdbx_description
1 polymer ?
#
loop_
_entity_poly.entity_id
_entity_poly.type
_entity_poly.pdbx_seq_one_letter_code
_entity_poly.pdbx_strand_id
1 'polypeptide(L)'
;MLHRPSTPPPYHPHQPGSAGAEQEHLQPAGYSGYDATADNRSENDPLLTHGRKKQNSQADIRLIGYCLLGFLVILFVAFNLFQHFYNCSLYPSTMDRIRKGWEKEVSGHEARHQHWNQEEQNHTLVLREWELDAQHHEEAVKWRQILEDRRQENVRRDWEREVQVHEEEMKRREALEDQRQEKVRAEWERELQVHLRQQERLREEWQEEIKSQEAQRKRWKWEEENHDRLEEDRRKREEEERQKLNMFWGRVEAHQCTTYATREYSAVLMNLPSNWAHRVEACKATPLVVHGVSYLPRSCEDKASLGFPKCD
;
A
#
# COMPACT_ATOMS: atom_id res chain seq x y z
N MET A 1 -23.38 12.74 -35.61
CA MET A 1 -23.53 12.03 -34.32
C MET A 1 -22.35 11.09 -34.19
N LEU A 2 -21.31 11.51 -33.46
CA LEU A 2 -20.08 10.73 -33.27
C LEU A 2 -19.96 10.43 -31.78
N HIS A 3 -19.97 9.15 -31.43
CA HIS A 3 -19.81 8.67 -30.05
C HIS A 3 -18.42 9.04 -29.53
N ARG A 4 -18.39 9.79 -28.42
CA ARG A 4 -17.17 10.00 -27.63
C ARG A 4 -16.71 8.67 -27.02
N PRO A 5 -15.42 8.33 -27.09
CA PRO A 5 -14.88 7.22 -26.29
C PRO A 5 -14.83 7.64 -24.82
N SER A 6 -15.46 6.82 -23.98
CA SER A 6 -15.46 6.98 -22.52
C SER A 6 -14.06 6.74 -21.96
N THR A 7 -13.50 7.74 -21.30
CA THR A 7 -12.29 7.62 -20.50
C THR A 7 -12.53 6.67 -19.31
N PRO A 8 -11.62 5.72 -19.03
CA PRO A 8 -11.70 4.91 -17.83
C PRO A 8 -11.43 5.77 -16.58
N PRO A 9 -12.09 5.49 -15.44
CA PRO A 9 -11.91 6.23 -14.20
C PRO A 9 -10.52 6.01 -13.59
N PRO A 10 -10.02 6.96 -12.77
CA PRO A 10 -8.71 6.87 -12.15
C PRO A 10 -8.65 5.73 -11.13
N TYR A 11 -7.55 5.00 -11.15
CA TYR A 11 -7.25 3.91 -10.23
C TYR A 11 -6.94 4.49 -8.84
N HIS A 12 -7.84 4.27 -7.88
CA HIS A 12 -7.59 4.59 -6.47
C HIS A 12 -6.77 3.46 -5.82
N PRO A 13 -5.61 3.75 -5.22
CA PRO A 13 -4.89 2.76 -4.43
C PRO A 13 -5.70 2.42 -3.18
N HIS A 14 -5.96 1.12 -3.00
CA HIS A 14 -6.57 0.56 -1.80
C HIS A 14 -5.76 0.97 -0.55
N GLN A 15 -6.39 1.75 0.32
CA GLN A 15 -5.95 1.87 1.71
C GLN A 15 -6.22 0.53 2.43
N PRO A 16 -5.27 0.01 3.22
CA PRO A 16 -5.57 -1.09 4.13
C PRO A 16 -6.49 -0.58 5.23
N GLY A 17 -7.73 -1.09 5.20
CA GLY A 17 -8.75 -0.80 6.18
C GLY A 17 -8.34 -1.28 7.57
N SER A 18 -8.33 -0.33 8.50
CA SER A 18 -8.42 -0.53 9.93
C SER A 18 -9.77 -1.18 10.26
N ALA A 19 -9.80 -2.51 10.38
CA ALA A 19 -10.90 -3.25 10.97
C ALA A 19 -10.61 -3.44 12.47
N GLY A 20 -11.31 -2.66 13.29
CA GLY A 20 -11.47 -2.96 14.70
C GLY A 20 -12.64 -3.91 14.94
N ALA A 21 -12.58 -4.54 16.12
CA ALA A 21 -13.64 -5.24 16.83
C ALA A 21 -13.98 -6.67 16.34
N GLU A 22 -13.34 -7.64 16.98
CA GLU A 22 -14.06 -8.82 17.45
C GLU A 22 -13.68 -9.11 18.90
N GLN A 23 -14.74 -9.17 19.71
CA GLN A 23 -14.78 -9.17 21.14
C GLN A 23 -15.16 -10.60 21.56
N GLU A 24 -14.18 -11.45 21.86
CA GLU A 24 -14.45 -12.73 22.50
C GLU A 24 -14.15 -12.65 24.00
N HIS A 25 -15.25 -12.39 24.70
CA HIS A 25 -15.41 -12.48 26.12
C HIS A 25 -15.75 -13.94 26.47
N LEU A 26 -14.79 -14.69 27.02
CA LEU A 26 -15.04 -15.95 27.74
C LEU A 26 -14.03 -16.07 28.91
N GLN A 27 -14.44 -15.59 30.08
CA GLN A 27 -14.11 -16.30 31.33
C GLN A 27 -15.25 -17.30 31.59
N PRO A 28 -15.00 -18.43 32.26
CA PRO A 28 -15.19 -18.38 33.71
C PRO A 28 -14.23 -19.28 34.54
N ALA A 29 -14.01 -18.81 35.78
CA ALA A 29 -14.02 -19.58 37.03
C ALA A 29 -13.12 -20.82 37.21
N GLY A 30 -12.36 -20.80 38.32
CA GLY A 30 -12.14 -22.01 39.10
C GLY A 30 -10.86 -22.04 39.95
N TYR A 31 -11.03 -22.09 41.28
CA TYR A 31 -10.07 -22.47 42.34
C TYR A 31 -8.95 -21.45 42.65
N SER A 32 -8.90 -20.72 43.78
CA SER A 32 -9.37 -20.89 45.17
C SER A 32 -8.92 -22.18 45.87
N GLY A 33 -7.98 -22.01 46.81
CA GLY A 33 -7.48 -23.00 47.77
C GLY A 33 -6.18 -22.44 48.37
N TYR A 34 -6.19 -21.77 49.54
CA TYR A 34 -6.16 -22.40 50.89
C TYR A 34 -5.11 -23.52 50.94
N ASP A 35 -4.22 -23.68 51.91
CA ASP A 35 -3.84 -23.01 53.16
C ASP A 35 -2.67 -23.88 53.70
N ALA A 36 -2.22 -23.64 54.93
CA ALA A 36 -1.37 -24.50 55.77
C ALA A 36 0.15 -24.36 55.53
N THR A 37 0.95 -23.73 56.40
CA THR A 37 1.21 -23.99 57.84
C THR A 37 1.32 -25.46 58.22
N ALA A 38 2.55 -25.96 58.30
CA ALA A 38 3.01 -27.06 59.16
C ALA A 38 4.54 -26.98 59.13
N ASP A 39 5.24 -26.40 60.11
CA ASP A 39 5.44 -26.93 61.45
C ASP A 39 5.53 -28.47 61.46
N ASN A 40 6.76 -29.00 61.45
CA ASN A 40 7.04 -30.33 61.94
C ASN A 40 8.44 -30.37 62.55
N ARG A 41 8.47 -29.90 63.80
CA ARG A 41 9.16 -30.58 64.91
C ARG A 41 9.06 -32.11 64.76
N SER A 42 10.19 -32.79 64.90
CA SER A 42 10.27 -34.19 65.34
C SER A 42 11.58 -34.30 66.11
N GLU A 43 11.52 -34.16 67.43
CA GLU A 43 11.63 -35.32 68.33
C GLU A 43 13.01 -35.98 68.17
N ASN A 44 13.99 -35.52 68.95
CA ASN A 44 14.96 -36.35 69.70
C ASN A 44 16.07 -35.50 70.36
N ASP A 45 15.65 -34.49 71.12
CA ASP A 45 16.45 -33.93 72.23
C ASP A 45 16.33 -34.88 73.43
N PRO A 46 17.42 -35.49 73.96
CA PRO A 46 17.43 -35.96 75.33
C PRO A 46 17.77 -34.80 76.28
N LEU A 47 16.72 -34.25 76.89
CA LEU A 47 16.78 -33.33 78.03
C LEU A 47 17.38 -34.03 79.28
N LEU A 48 18.46 -33.42 79.78
CA LEU A 48 19.00 -33.36 81.16
C LEU A 48 18.22 -34.12 82.28
N THR A 49 18.84 -34.71 83.31
CA THR A 49 19.46 -33.98 84.43
C THR A 49 20.02 -34.94 85.49
N HIS A 50 21.01 -34.43 86.23
CA HIS A 50 21.54 -34.86 87.53
C HIS A 50 20.59 -35.54 88.53
N GLY A 51 21.12 -36.56 89.23
CA GLY A 51 20.55 -37.09 90.48
C GLY A 51 21.64 -37.54 91.47
N ARG A 52 22.10 -36.60 92.31
CA ARG A 52 23.04 -36.76 93.44
C ARG A 52 22.25 -37.05 94.73
N LYS A 53 22.71 -38.00 95.58
CA LYS A 53 22.65 -38.04 97.08
C LYS A 53 23.01 -39.46 97.54
N LYS A 54 24.07 -39.74 98.31
CA LYS A 54 24.48 -39.31 99.67
C LYS A 54 23.71 -40.04 100.79
N GLN A 55 24.45 -40.91 101.50
CA GLN A 55 24.35 -41.32 102.92
C GLN A 55 22.99 -41.73 103.49
N ASN A 56 22.91 -42.95 104.06
CA ASN A 56 22.77 -43.07 105.52
C ASN A 56 22.87 -44.53 106.01
N SER A 57 23.81 -44.71 106.94
CA SER A 57 23.94 -45.79 107.91
C SER A 57 22.83 -45.70 108.95
N GLN A 58 21.99 -46.74 109.09
CA GLN A 58 21.27 -47.16 110.31
C GLN A 58 20.05 -48.02 109.91
N ALA A 59 20.21 -49.33 109.77
CA ALA A 59 19.10 -50.29 109.86
C ALA A 59 19.56 -51.74 110.07
N ASP A 60 20.66 -51.95 110.82
CA ASP A 60 21.38 -53.23 110.92
C ASP A 60 20.74 -54.28 111.85
N ILE A 61 19.44 -54.17 112.13
CA ILE A 61 18.67 -55.19 112.90
C ILE A 61 17.35 -55.54 112.20
N ARG A 62 16.78 -54.65 111.37
CA ARG A 62 15.66 -55.01 110.46
C ARG A 62 16.15 -55.69 109.18
N LEU A 63 17.40 -55.43 108.77
CA LEU A 63 18.04 -56.08 107.62
C LEU A 63 18.18 -57.58 107.84
N ILE A 64 18.51 -58.07 109.04
CA ILE A 64 18.63 -59.52 109.31
C ILE A 64 17.28 -60.22 109.16
N GLY A 65 16.18 -59.60 109.62
CA GLY A 65 14.82 -60.14 109.43
C GLY A 65 14.39 -60.21 107.96
N TYR A 66 14.62 -59.13 107.20
CA TYR A 66 14.36 -59.11 105.75
C TYR A 66 15.35 -59.97 104.95
N CYS A 67 16.58 -60.16 105.44
CA CYS A 67 17.55 -61.07 104.85
C CYS A 67 17.16 -62.52 105.13
N LEU A 68 16.63 -62.88 106.30
CA LEU A 68 16.15 -64.24 106.56
C LEU A 68 14.85 -64.53 105.82
N LEU A 69 13.90 -63.59 105.80
CA LEU A 69 12.65 -63.74 105.04
C LEU A 69 12.92 -63.70 103.53
N GLY A 70 13.83 -62.83 103.09
CA GLY A 70 14.33 -62.76 101.73
C GLY A 70 15.11 -64.01 101.34
N PHE A 71 15.93 -64.58 102.23
CA PHE A 71 16.63 -65.83 102.00
C PHE A 71 15.66 -67.01 101.96
N LEU A 72 14.59 -67.01 102.75
CA LEU A 72 13.52 -68.00 102.65
C LEU A 72 12.71 -67.85 101.37
N VAL A 73 12.42 -66.63 100.91
CA VAL A 73 11.78 -66.39 99.60
C VAL A 73 12.73 -66.79 98.47
N ILE A 74 14.02 -66.48 98.56
CA ILE A 74 15.03 -66.89 97.58
C ILE A 74 15.18 -68.40 97.60
N LEU A 75 15.21 -69.05 98.75
CA LEU A 75 15.24 -70.51 98.87
C LEU A 75 13.95 -71.14 98.35
N PHE A 76 12.79 -70.53 98.58
CA PHE A 76 11.52 -71.02 98.05
C PHE A 76 11.44 -70.84 96.54
N VAL A 77 11.86 -69.69 96.00
CA VAL A 77 11.95 -69.46 94.56
C VAL A 77 13.03 -70.35 93.94
N ALA A 78 14.19 -70.50 94.57
CA ALA A 78 15.24 -71.41 94.13
C ALA A 78 14.78 -72.87 94.21
N PHE A 79 14.01 -73.25 95.23
CA PHE A 79 13.44 -74.59 95.37
C PHE A 79 12.31 -74.82 94.37
N ASN A 80 11.45 -73.83 94.08
CA ASN A 80 10.43 -73.94 93.05
C ASN A 80 11.05 -73.95 91.64
N LEU A 81 12.09 -73.15 91.40
CA LEU A 81 12.88 -73.21 90.17
C LEU A 81 13.59 -74.56 90.07
N PHE A 82 14.22 -75.04 91.13
CA PHE A 82 14.89 -76.35 91.18
C PHE A 82 13.88 -77.48 90.97
N GLN A 83 12.72 -77.45 91.62
CA GLN A 83 11.61 -78.38 91.38
C GLN A 83 11.07 -78.26 89.96
N HIS A 84 10.98 -77.05 89.38
CA HIS A 84 10.56 -76.86 87.99
C HIS A 84 11.61 -77.37 87.01
N PHE A 85 12.91 -77.20 87.30
CA PHE A 85 14.02 -77.70 86.47
C PHE A 85 14.22 -79.21 86.60
N TYR A 86 13.96 -79.80 87.78
CA TYR A 86 14.06 -81.25 88.00
C TYR A 86 12.80 -82.01 87.60
N ASN A 87 11.60 -81.43 87.75
CA ASN A 87 10.35 -82.04 87.31
C ASN A 87 9.97 -81.67 85.86
N CYS A 88 10.59 -80.66 85.25
CA CYS A 88 10.68 -80.62 83.79
C CYS A 88 11.63 -81.71 83.34
N SER A 89 11.10 -82.92 83.22
CA SER A 89 11.65 -83.95 82.34
C SER A 89 11.51 -83.50 80.89
N LEU A 90 12.21 -82.43 80.51
CA LEU A 90 12.63 -82.25 79.13
C LEU A 90 13.65 -83.37 78.86
N TYR A 91 13.09 -84.52 78.55
CA TYR A 91 13.76 -85.78 78.26
C TYR A 91 14.97 -85.50 77.33
N PRO A 92 16.16 -86.08 77.59
CA PRO A 92 17.35 -85.84 76.76
C PRO A 92 17.12 -86.00 75.24
N SER A 93 16.22 -86.90 74.84
CA SER A 93 15.81 -87.07 73.43
C SER A 93 14.98 -85.90 72.88
N THR A 94 14.20 -85.21 73.70
CA THR A 94 13.45 -84.00 73.30
C THR A 94 14.40 -82.84 73.08
N MET A 95 15.40 -82.66 73.93
CA MET A 95 16.44 -81.63 73.76
C MET A 95 17.32 -81.90 72.53
N ASP A 96 17.66 -83.16 72.25
CA ASP A 96 18.37 -83.54 71.03
C ASP A 96 17.53 -83.26 69.77
N ARG A 97 16.22 -83.55 69.81
CA ARG A 97 15.29 -83.20 68.72
C ARG A 97 15.17 -81.69 68.50
N ILE A 98 15.11 -80.91 69.57
CA ILE A 98 15.08 -79.44 69.51
C ILE A 98 16.41 -78.93 68.93
N ARG A 99 17.56 -79.44 69.39
CA ARG A 99 18.89 -79.07 68.87
C ARG A 99 19.02 -79.36 67.38
N LYS A 100 18.63 -80.55 66.93
CA LYS A 100 18.61 -80.91 65.49
C LYS A 100 17.67 -80.02 64.68
N GLY A 101 16.54 -79.61 65.27
CA GLY A 101 15.62 -78.63 64.69
C GLY A 101 16.30 -77.27 64.49
N TRP A 102 16.97 -76.76 65.53
CA TRP A 102 17.74 -75.52 65.49
C TRP A 102 18.91 -75.58 64.51
N GLU A 103 19.70 -76.66 64.50
CA GLU A 103 20.80 -76.83 63.54
C GLU A 103 20.31 -76.82 62.09
N LYS A 104 19.16 -77.45 61.82
CA LYS A 104 18.50 -77.38 60.50
C LYS A 104 18.02 -75.98 60.16
N GLU A 105 17.45 -75.26 61.13
CA GLU A 105 16.99 -73.88 60.95
C GLU A 105 18.15 -72.91 60.71
N VAL A 106 19.24 -73.04 61.48
CA VAL A 106 20.48 -72.27 61.32
C VAL A 106 21.09 -72.54 59.95
N SER A 107 21.21 -73.82 59.54
CA SER A 107 21.72 -74.17 58.21
C SER A 107 20.82 -73.61 57.10
N GLY A 108 19.50 -73.66 57.28
CA GLY A 108 18.55 -73.06 56.35
C GLY A 108 18.62 -71.53 56.29
N HIS A 109 18.90 -70.88 57.41
CA HIS A 109 19.10 -69.44 57.50
C HIS A 109 20.42 -69.02 56.84
N GLU A 110 21.50 -69.76 57.07
CA GLU A 110 22.79 -69.52 56.41
C GLU A 110 22.68 -69.67 54.89
N ALA A 111 22.00 -70.71 54.40
CA ALA A 111 21.74 -70.87 52.97
C ALA A 111 20.93 -69.70 52.38
N ARG A 112 19.90 -69.21 53.08
CA ARG A 112 19.15 -68.02 52.66
C ARG A 112 20.00 -66.76 52.68
N HIS A 113 20.89 -66.60 53.66
CA HIS A 113 21.79 -65.46 53.75
C HIS A 113 22.81 -65.49 52.60
N GLN A 114 23.33 -66.66 52.24
CA GLN A 114 24.20 -66.81 51.08
C GLN A 114 23.46 -66.48 49.78
N HIS A 115 22.23 -66.97 49.62
CA HIS A 115 21.37 -66.63 48.48
C HIS A 115 21.11 -65.12 48.40
N TRP A 116 20.75 -64.49 49.52
CA TRP A 116 20.53 -63.05 49.60
C TRP A 116 21.79 -62.25 49.22
N ASN A 117 22.96 -62.64 49.74
CA ASN A 117 24.22 -62.00 49.39
C ASN A 117 24.52 -62.12 47.88
N GLN A 118 24.18 -63.25 47.27
CA GLN A 118 24.34 -63.44 45.83
C GLN A 118 23.37 -62.56 45.03
N GLU A 119 22.11 -62.46 45.46
CA GLU A 119 21.12 -61.55 44.87
C GLU A 119 21.56 -60.08 44.99
N GLU A 120 22.11 -59.68 46.14
CA GLU A 120 22.64 -58.33 46.35
C GLU A 120 23.83 -58.02 45.43
N GLN A 121 24.73 -58.99 45.25
CA GLN A 121 25.82 -58.86 44.27
C GLN A 121 25.29 -58.74 42.84
N ASN A 122 24.32 -59.57 42.45
CA ASN A 122 23.69 -59.51 41.14
C ASN A 122 22.98 -58.17 40.92
N HIS A 123 22.26 -57.67 41.92
CA HIS A 123 21.59 -56.38 41.87
C HIS A 123 22.59 -55.23 41.71
N THR A 124 23.73 -55.30 42.41
CA THR A 124 24.81 -54.33 42.26
C THR A 124 25.40 -54.34 40.85
N LEU A 125 25.52 -55.50 40.21
CA LEU A 125 25.97 -55.61 38.82
C LEU A 125 24.96 -54.98 37.85
N VAL A 126 23.67 -55.29 38.00
CA VAL A 126 22.61 -54.70 37.16
C VAL A 126 22.57 -53.18 37.28
N LEU A 127 22.71 -52.63 38.49
CA LEU A 127 22.77 -51.18 38.69
C LEU A 127 23.96 -50.54 37.96
N ARG A 128 25.13 -51.19 37.97
CA ARG A 128 26.30 -50.70 37.22
C ARG A 128 26.09 -50.76 35.71
N GLU A 129 25.46 -51.83 35.20
CA GLU A 129 25.11 -51.92 33.79
C GLU A 129 24.15 -50.80 33.37
N TRP A 130 23.12 -50.53 34.19
CA TRP A 130 22.18 -49.44 33.94
C TRP A 130 22.84 -48.06 34.00
N GLU A 131 23.80 -47.85 34.90
CA GLU A 131 24.56 -46.61 34.99
C GLU A 131 25.41 -46.39 33.72
N LEU A 132 26.05 -47.44 33.21
CA LEU A 132 26.81 -47.39 31.95
C LEU A 132 25.89 -47.13 30.74
N ASP A 133 24.74 -47.81 30.67
CA ASP A 133 23.75 -47.59 29.61
C ASP A 133 23.18 -46.17 29.65
N ALA A 134 22.94 -45.62 30.85
CA ALA A 134 22.52 -44.24 31.03
C ALA A 134 23.57 -43.24 30.53
N GLN A 135 24.85 -43.48 30.81
CA GLN A 135 25.96 -42.66 30.31
C GLN A 135 26.05 -42.73 28.78
N HIS A 136 26.00 -43.93 28.19
CA HIS A 136 25.98 -44.10 26.74
C HIS A 136 24.77 -43.43 26.08
N HIS A 137 23.60 -43.50 26.72
CA HIS A 137 22.42 -42.80 26.24
C HIS A 137 22.61 -41.28 26.27
N GLU A 138 23.18 -40.73 27.35
CA GLU A 138 23.47 -39.31 27.47
C GLU A 138 24.44 -38.84 26.37
N GLU A 139 25.53 -39.59 26.14
CA GLU A 139 26.47 -39.31 25.05
C GLU A 139 25.79 -39.39 23.68
N ALA A 140 24.96 -40.40 23.44
CA ALA A 140 24.23 -40.53 22.18
C ALA A 140 23.25 -39.38 21.95
N VAL A 141 22.59 -38.89 23.00
CA VAL A 141 21.73 -37.69 22.94
C VAL A 141 22.55 -36.45 22.60
N LYS A 142 23.69 -36.24 23.27
CA LYS A 142 24.60 -35.12 22.98
C LYS A 142 25.07 -35.15 21.52
N TRP A 143 25.46 -36.31 21.01
CA TRP A 143 25.88 -36.47 19.61
C TRP A 143 24.75 -36.18 18.62
N ARG A 144 23.53 -36.64 18.89
CA ARG A 144 22.36 -36.31 18.06
C ARG A 144 22.11 -34.81 18.02
N GLN A 145 22.22 -34.13 19.16
CA GLN A 145 22.04 -32.68 19.23
C GLN A 145 23.09 -31.95 18.38
N ILE A 146 24.38 -32.31 18.53
CA ILE A 146 25.47 -31.70 17.74
C ILE A 146 25.27 -31.90 16.23
N LEU A 147 24.81 -33.08 15.81
CA LEU A 147 24.54 -33.36 14.40
C LEU A 147 23.37 -32.54 13.86
N GLU A 148 22.30 -32.40 14.64
CA GLU A 148 21.14 -31.59 14.26
C GLU A 148 21.50 -30.10 14.19
N ASP A 149 22.25 -29.59 15.17
CA ASP A 149 22.74 -28.21 15.16
C ASP A 149 23.61 -27.93 13.92
N ARG A 150 24.50 -28.87 13.58
CA ARG A 150 25.33 -28.77 12.37
C ARG A 150 24.48 -28.79 11.09
N ARG A 151 23.42 -29.59 11.06
CA ARG A 151 22.48 -29.63 9.94
C ARG A 151 21.73 -28.31 9.80
N GLN A 152 21.23 -27.75 10.90
CA GLN A 152 20.56 -26.46 10.92
C GLN A 152 21.48 -25.33 10.48
N GLU A 153 22.75 -25.35 10.90
CA GLU A 153 23.75 -24.36 10.48
C GLU A 153 24.08 -24.48 8.99
N ASN A 154 24.09 -25.69 8.42
CA ASN A 154 24.22 -25.86 6.98
C ASN A 154 23.00 -25.27 6.24
N VAL A 155 21.78 -25.58 6.70
CA VAL A 155 20.54 -25.03 6.12
C VAL A 155 20.52 -23.51 6.19
N ARG A 156 20.97 -22.91 7.31
CA ARG A 156 21.08 -21.46 7.47
C ARG A 156 22.05 -20.86 6.45
N ARG A 157 23.24 -21.45 6.31
CA ARG A 157 24.24 -20.99 5.33
C ARG A 157 23.75 -21.15 3.89
N ASP A 158 23.00 -22.19 3.60
CA ASP A 158 22.44 -22.41 2.26
C ASP A 158 21.37 -21.36 1.96
N TRP A 159 20.48 -21.11 2.91
CA TRP A 159 19.48 -20.04 2.86
C TRP A 159 20.11 -18.65 2.67
N GLU A 160 21.16 -18.32 3.42
CA GLU A 160 21.88 -17.05 3.27
C GLU A 160 22.45 -16.86 1.86
N ARG A 161 22.99 -17.93 1.25
CA ARG A 161 23.47 -17.89 -0.14
C ARG A 161 22.34 -17.70 -1.13
N GLU A 162 21.21 -18.37 -0.95
CA GLU A 162 20.03 -18.19 -1.80
C GLU A 162 19.48 -16.76 -1.71
N VAL A 163 19.38 -16.20 -0.50
CA VAL A 163 18.96 -14.81 -0.28
C VAL A 163 19.91 -13.85 -1.00
N GLN A 164 21.23 -14.05 -0.88
CA GLN A 164 22.21 -13.21 -1.56
C GLN A 164 22.09 -13.28 -3.09
N VAL A 165 21.95 -14.48 -3.65
CA VAL A 165 21.75 -14.67 -5.10
C VAL A 165 20.46 -13.99 -5.56
N HIS A 166 19.38 -14.12 -4.79
CA HIS A 166 18.11 -13.48 -5.10
C HIS A 166 18.21 -11.95 -5.04
N GLU A 167 18.91 -11.40 -4.05
CA GLU A 167 19.15 -9.97 -3.93
C GLU A 167 19.95 -9.42 -5.13
N GLU A 168 21.01 -10.13 -5.55
CA GLU A 168 21.78 -9.77 -6.74
C GLU A 168 20.93 -9.87 -8.02
N GLU A 169 20.07 -10.87 -8.14
CA GLU A 169 19.15 -11.01 -9.27
C GLU A 169 18.15 -9.85 -9.31
N MET A 170 17.59 -9.45 -8.16
CA MET A 170 16.68 -8.31 -8.06
C MET A 170 17.36 -7.02 -8.48
N LYS A 171 18.59 -6.75 -8.00
CA LYS A 171 19.38 -5.60 -8.43
C LYS A 171 19.66 -5.60 -9.94
N ARG A 172 19.92 -6.77 -10.54
CA ARG A 172 20.10 -6.89 -11.99
C ARG A 172 18.81 -6.58 -12.76
N ARG A 173 17.65 -7.04 -12.27
CA ARG A 173 16.35 -6.75 -12.88
C ARG A 173 16.02 -5.26 -12.81
N GLU A 174 16.25 -4.64 -11.66
CA GLU A 174 16.08 -3.20 -11.45
C GLU A 174 16.96 -2.38 -12.41
N ALA A 175 18.26 -2.71 -12.50
CA ALA A 175 19.17 -2.03 -13.42
C ALA A 175 18.76 -2.18 -14.90
N LEU A 176 18.22 -3.34 -15.29
CA LEU A 176 17.70 -3.55 -16.64
C LEU A 176 16.42 -2.75 -16.91
N GLU A 177 15.56 -2.61 -15.91
CA GLU A 177 14.36 -1.79 -15.99
C GLU A 177 14.71 -0.30 -16.12
N ASP A 178 15.65 0.19 -15.30
CA ASP A 178 16.17 1.55 -15.40
C ASP A 178 16.76 1.85 -16.78
N GLN A 179 17.53 0.92 -17.34
CA GLN A 179 18.06 1.06 -18.69
C GLN A 179 16.94 1.13 -19.75
N ARG A 180 15.86 0.36 -19.59
CA ARG A 180 14.69 0.44 -20.49
C ARG A 180 13.99 1.78 -20.35
N GLN A 181 13.78 2.26 -19.13
CA GLN A 181 13.15 3.55 -18.88
C GLN A 181 14.00 4.70 -19.46
N GLU A 182 15.32 4.64 -19.34
CA GLU A 182 16.22 5.62 -19.93
C GLU A 182 16.13 5.65 -21.46
N LYS A 183 16.08 4.48 -22.11
CA LYS A 183 15.86 4.39 -23.56
C LYS A 183 14.53 5.01 -23.99
N VAL A 184 13.45 4.72 -23.26
CA VAL A 184 12.13 5.31 -23.52
C VAL A 184 12.17 6.83 -23.31
N ARG A 185 12.82 7.34 -22.26
CA ARG A 185 13.01 8.78 -22.05
C ARG A 185 13.78 9.43 -23.21
N ALA A 186 14.85 8.80 -23.69
CA ALA A 186 15.64 9.29 -24.81
C ALA A 186 14.87 9.25 -26.14
N GLU A 187 14.01 8.26 -26.37
CA GLU A 187 13.09 8.21 -27.52
C GLU A 187 12.06 9.34 -27.44
N TRP A 188 11.42 9.51 -26.29
CA TRP A 188 10.47 10.58 -26.06
C TRP A 188 11.08 11.97 -26.26
N GLU A 189 12.31 12.19 -25.77
CA GLU A 189 13.02 13.46 -25.97
C GLU A 189 13.29 13.75 -27.45
N ARG A 190 13.64 12.72 -28.23
CA ARG A 190 13.82 12.85 -29.69
C ARG A 190 12.50 13.19 -30.39
N GLU A 191 11.41 12.50 -30.05
CA GLU A 191 10.08 12.78 -30.60
C GLU A 191 9.62 14.20 -30.27
N LEU A 192 9.82 14.62 -29.02
CA LEU A 192 9.51 15.98 -28.59
C LEU A 192 10.28 17.01 -29.41
N GLN A 193 11.57 16.78 -29.64
CA GLN A 193 12.40 17.67 -30.46
C GLN A 193 11.89 17.76 -31.91
N VAL A 194 11.50 16.64 -32.51
CA VAL A 194 10.92 16.61 -33.86
C VAL A 194 9.62 17.39 -33.92
N HIS A 195 8.73 17.19 -32.95
CA HIS A 195 7.46 17.90 -32.85
C HIS A 195 7.66 19.41 -32.69
N LEU A 196 8.61 19.84 -31.84
CA LEU A 196 8.93 21.25 -31.66
C LEU A 196 9.42 21.90 -32.96
N ARG A 197 10.33 21.25 -33.70
CA ARG A 197 10.80 21.75 -35.02
C ARG A 197 9.65 21.81 -36.02
N GLN A 198 8.75 20.84 -36.01
CA GLN A 198 7.58 20.86 -36.88
C GLN A 198 6.66 22.04 -36.54
N GLN A 199 6.44 22.31 -35.25
CA GLN A 199 5.63 23.43 -34.81
C GLN A 199 6.26 24.78 -35.19
N GLU A 200 7.58 24.89 -35.13
CA GLU A 200 8.32 26.08 -35.56
C GLU A 200 8.15 26.32 -37.06
N ARG A 201 8.34 25.29 -37.90
CA ARG A 201 8.10 25.39 -39.36
C ARG A 201 6.69 25.85 -39.69
N LEU A 202 5.68 25.27 -39.02
CA LEU A 202 4.28 25.67 -39.24
C LEU A 202 4.03 27.14 -38.82
N ARG A 203 4.71 27.63 -37.77
CA ARG A 203 4.62 29.04 -37.38
C ARG A 203 5.28 29.95 -38.42
N GLU A 204 6.42 29.57 -38.98
CA GLU A 204 7.09 30.32 -40.04
C GLU A 204 6.24 30.36 -41.33
N GLU A 205 5.72 29.21 -41.77
CA GLU A 205 4.81 29.11 -42.92
C GLU A 205 3.57 30.00 -42.72
N TRP A 206 2.95 29.95 -41.55
CA TRP A 206 1.81 30.79 -41.20
C TRP A 206 2.16 32.29 -41.20
N GLN A 207 3.35 32.67 -40.72
CA GLN A 207 3.81 34.05 -40.75
C GLN A 207 4.03 34.56 -42.19
N GLU A 208 4.61 33.73 -43.06
CA GLU A 208 4.78 34.07 -44.47
C GLU A 208 3.44 34.17 -45.20
N GLU A 209 2.49 33.29 -44.88
CA GLU A 209 1.12 33.38 -45.40
C GLU A 209 0.45 34.69 -44.99
N ILE A 210 0.54 35.08 -43.72
CA ILE A 210 0.03 36.38 -43.24
C ILE A 210 0.66 37.53 -44.01
N LYS A 211 1.99 37.56 -44.15
CA LYS A 211 2.70 38.62 -44.88
C LYS A 211 2.23 38.69 -46.34
N SER A 212 2.06 37.53 -46.99
CA SER A 212 1.56 37.44 -48.36
C SER A 212 0.14 38.00 -48.48
N GLN A 213 -0.76 37.61 -47.57
CA GLN A 213 -2.13 38.13 -47.54
C GLN A 213 -2.16 39.64 -47.26
N GLU A 214 -1.32 40.15 -46.36
CA GLU A 214 -1.20 41.59 -46.11
C GLU A 214 -0.68 42.36 -47.33
N ALA A 215 0.31 41.82 -48.04
CA ALA A 215 0.81 42.41 -49.27
C ALA A 215 -0.26 42.45 -50.35
N GLN A 216 -1.08 41.40 -50.46
CA GLN A 216 -2.22 41.36 -51.37
C GLN A 216 -3.28 42.41 -51.00
N ARG A 217 -3.63 42.53 -49.71
CA ARG A 217 -4.56 43.57 -49.24
C ARG A 217 -4.04 44.98 -49.53
N LYS A 218 -2.74 45.24 -49.34
CA LYS A 218 -2.11 46.52 -49.68
C LYS A 218 -2.16 46.79 -51.18
N ARG A 219 -1.95 45.77 -52.02
CA ARG A 219 -2.05 45.90 -53.48
C ARG A 219 -3.47 46.27 -53.90
N TRP A 220 -4.48 45.55 -53.42
CA TRP A 220 -5.88 45.86 -53.74
C TRP A 220 -6.29 47.24 -53.27
N LYS A 221 -5.87 47.63 -52.06
CA LYS A 221 -6.14 48.98 -51.56
C LYS A 221 -5.51 50.05 -52.46
N TRP A 222 -4.29 49.83 -52.94
CA TRP A 222 -3.64 50.74 -53.88
C TRP A 222 -4.34 50.77 -55.25
N GLU A 223 -4.81 49.61 -55.75
CA GLU A 223 -5.58 49.52 -57.01
C GLU A 223 -6.92 50.25 -56.89
N GLU A 224 -7.63 50.11 -55.77
CA GLU A 224 -8.87 50.82 -55.43
C GLU A 224 -8.63 52.33 -55.35
N GLU A 225 -7.67 52.78 -54.53
CA GLU A 225 -7.31 54.21 -54.43
C GLU A 225 -6.88 54.82 -55.78
N ASN A 226 -6.17 54.04 -56.61
CA ASN A 226 -5.76 54.47 -57.95
C ASN A 226 -6.95 54.53 -58.92
N HIS A 227 -7.86 53.57 -58.85
CA HIS A 227 -9.09 53.56 -59.64
C HIS A 227 -9.96 54.76 -59.29
N ASP A 228 -10.19 55.00 -58.00
CA ASP A 228 -10.98 56.14 -57.51
C ASP A 228 -10.37 57.47 -57.96
N ARG A 229 -9.04 57.61 -57.87
CA ARG A 229 -8.33 58.80 -58.38
C ARG A 229 -8.53 58.98 -59.88
N LEU A 230 -8.42 57.92 -60.68
CA LEU A 230 -8.63 57.99 -62.12
C LEU A 230 -10.09 58.31 -62.48
N GLU A 231 -11.06 57.79 -61.73
CA GLU A 231 -12.47 58.11 -61.90
C GLU A 231 -12.77 59.56 -61.52
N GLU A 232 -12.18 60.08 -60.44
CA GLU A 232 -12.30 61.48 -60.05
C GLU A 232 -11.70 62.40 -61.12
N ASP A 233 -10.51 62.09 -61.62
CA ASP A 233 -9.87 62.82 -62.74
C ASP A 233 -10.70 62.74 -64.03
N ARG A 234 -11.35 61.60 -64.30
CA ARG A 234 -12.29 61.46 -65.42
C ARG A 234 -13.49 62.38 -65.23
N ARG A 235 -14.15 62.30 -64.07
CA ARG A 235 -15.32 63.14 -63.72
C ARG A 235 -14.98 64.62 -63.80
N LYS A 236 -13.82 65.03 -63.31
CA LYS A 236 -13.36 66.42 -63.34
C LYS A 236 -13.14 66.91 -64.77
N ARG A 237 -12.48 66.11 -65.63
CA ARG A 237 -12.31 66.45 -67.05
C ARG A 237 -13.63 66.54 -67.79
N GLU A 238 -14.54 65.60 -67.56
CA GLU A 238 -15.88 65.66 -68.13
C GLU A 238 -16.60 66.92 -67.68
N GLU A 239 -16.53 67.29 -66.40
CA GLU A 239 -17.14 68.50 -65.88
C GLU A 239 -16.52 69.79 -66.45
N GLU A 240 -15.19 69.86 -66.57
CA GLU A 240 -14.48 70.97 -67.21
C GLU A 240 -14.87 71.12 -68.69
N GLU A 241 -14.94 70.02 -69.43
CA GLU A 241 -15.42 70.02 -70.82
C GLU A 241 -16.89 70.45 -70.90
N ARG A 242 -17.74 70.04 -69.94
CA ARG A 242 -19.12 70.51 -69.88
C ARG A 242 -19.20 72.02 -69.69
N GLN A 243 -18.40 72.56 -68.77
CA GLN A 243 -18.34 74.00 -68.52
C GLN A 243 -17.87 74.77 -69.75
N LYS A 244 -16.87 74.26 -70.48
CA LYS A 244 -16.39 74.88 -71.74
C LYS A 244 -17.44 74.89 -72.84
N LEU A 245 -18.23 73.83 -72.96
CA LEU A 245 -19.25 73.69 -74.00
C LEU A 245 -20.51 74.54 -73.76
N ASN A 246 -20.63 75.17 -72.58
CA ASN A 246 -21.78 76.01 -72.20
C ASN A 246 -23.11 75.35 -72.57
N MET A 247 -23.26 74.08 -72.17
CA MET A 247 -24.47 73.30 -72.44
C MET A 247 -25.62 73.86 -71.61
N PHE A 248 -26.74 74.11 -72.27
CA PHE A 248 -27.94 74.61 -71.61
C PHE A 248 -29.18 73.92 -72.20
N TRP A 249 -30.20 73.83 -71.37
CA TRP A 249 -31.51 73.35 -71.81
C TRP A 249 -32.20 74.39 -72.68
N GLY A 250 -32.42 74.06 -73.94
CA GLY A 250 -33.23 74.83 -74.86
C GLY A 250 -34.56 74.13 -75.13
N ARG A 251 -35.51 74.89 -75.72
CA ARG A 251 -36.82 74.36 -76.12
C ARG A 251 -37.54 73.61 -74.99
N VAL A 252 -37.58 74.21 -73.81
CA VAL A 252 -38.30 73.64 -72.67
C VAL A 252 -39.80 73.78 -72.93
N GLU A 253 -40.48 72.66 -73.17
CA GLU A 253 -41.90 72.56 -73.45
C GLU A 253 -42.62 71.94 -72.26
N ALA A 254 -43.58 72.67 -71.71
CA ALA A 254 -44.33 72.22 -70.56
C ALA A 254 -45.63 71.53 -71.03
N HIS A 255 -45.75 70.23 -70.82
CA HIS A 255 -46.92 69.45 -71.20
C HIS A 255 -48.10 69.64 -70.24
N GLN A 256 -49.19 68.92 -70.47
CA GLN A 256 -50.35 68.95 -69.56
C GLN A 256 -49.96 68.35 -68.20
N CYS A 257 -50.60 68.82 -67.13
CA CYS A 257 -50.36 68.27 -65.79
C CYS A 257 -50.75 66.79 -65.78
N THR A 258 -49.81 65.91 -65.45
CA THR A 258 -50.06 64.47 -65.39
C THR A 258 -50.80 64.10 -64.11
N THR A 259 -50.51 64.79 -63.00
CA THR A 259 -51.29 64.75 -61.75
C THR A 259 -51.34 66.13 -61.07
N TYR A 260 -52.05 66.26 -59.95
CA TYR A 260 -52.10 67.51 -59.19
C TYR A 260 -50.69 67.95 -58.77
N ALA A 261 -50.29 69.15 -59.18
CA ALA A 261 -48.97 69.75 -58.95
C ALA A 261 -47.76 69.02 -59.60
N THR A 262 -47.99 68.10 -60.54
CA THR A 262 -46.91 67.54 -61.36
C THR A 262 -47.13 67.90 -62.82
N ARG A 263 -46.05 68.37 -63.46
CA ARG A 263 -46.06 68.74 -64.87
C ARG A 263 -44.86 68.10 -65.54
N GLU A 264 -45.11 67.47 -66.67
CA GLU A 264 -44.08 66.90 -67.51
C GLU A 264 -43.47 68.00 -68.38
N TYR A 265 -42.14 68.02 -68.47
CA TYR A 265 -41.40 68.98 -69.25
C TYR A 265 -40.53 68.20 -70.23
N SER A 266 -40.66 68.47 -71.52
CA SER A 266 -39.66 68.02 -72.47
C SER A 266 -38.67 69.15 -72.74
N ALA A 267 -37.40 68.81 -72.88
CA ALA A 267 -36.34 69.78 -73.15
C ALA A 267 -35.29 69.18 -74.08
N VAL A 268 -34.59 70.05 -74.79
CA VAL A 268 -33.53 69.68 -75.72
C VAL A 268 -32.23 70.24 -75.20
N LEU A 269 -31.22 69.39 -74.99
CA LEU A 269 -29.91 69.86 -74.53
C LEU A 269 -29.18 70.50 -75.73
N MET A 270 -28.98 71.81 -75.67
CA MET A 270 -28.35 72.59 -76.73
C MET A 270 -26.83 72.68 -76.54
N ASN A 271 -26.12 73.04 -77.61
CA ASN A 271 -24.65 73.16 -77.67
C ASN A 271 -23.87 71.85 -77.42
N LEU A 272 -24.51 70.70 -77.60
CA LEU A 272 -23.84 69.40 -77.52
C LEU A 272 -23.14 69.08 -78.86
N PRO A 273 -21.82 68.85 -78.90
CA PRO A 273 -21.11 68.52 -80.13
C PRO A 273 -21.65 67.26 -80.79
N SER A 274 -21.72 67.28 -82.13
CA SER A 274 -22.28 66.14 -82.88
C SER A 274 -21.41 64.86 -82.78
N ASN A 275 -20.15 64.97 -82.40
CA ASN A 275 -19.23 63.86 -82.21
C ASN A 275 -19.04 63.45 -80.75
N TRP A 276 -19.82 64.00 -79.81
CA TRP A 276 -19.71 63.63 -78.40
C TRP A 276 -20.21 62.19 -78.20
N ALA A 277 -19.39 61.30 -77.64
CA ALA A 277 -19.75 59.88 -77.49
C ALA A 277 -20.78 59.65 -76.38
N HIS A 278 -20.81 60.52 -75.37
CA HIS A 278 -21.56 60.35 -74.13
C HIS A 278 -22.79 61.26 -74.05
N ARG A 279 -23.57 61.37 -75.14
CA ARG A 279 -24.68 62.34 -75.23
C ARG A 279 -25.80 62.09 -74.23
N VAL A 280 -26.17 60.83 -74.06
CA VAL A 280 -27.22 60.40 -73.11
C VAL A 280 -26.76 60.65 -71.68
N GLU A 281 -25.49 60.44 -71.37
CA GLU A 281 -24.91 60.69 -70.06
C GLU A 281 -24.86 62.20 -69.76
N ALA A 282 -24.45 63.02 -70.74
CA ALA A 282 -24.48 64.48 -70.62
C ALA A 282 -25.90 65.01 -70.35
N CYS A 283 -26.90 64.44 -71.04
CA CYS A 283 -28.31 64.70 -70.78
C CYS A 283 -28.70 64.36 -69.33
N LYS A 284 -28.45 63.13 -68.88
CA LYS A 284 -28.80 62.67 -67.53
C LYS A 284 -28.13 63.46 -66.42
N ALA A 285 -26.93 63.98 -66.70
CA ALA A 285 -26.13 64.70 -65.73
C ALA A 285 -26.40 66.21 -65.68
N THR A 286 -27.06 66.80 -66.69
CA THR A 286 -27.29 68.25 -66.74
C THR A 286 -28.63 68.58 -66.07
N PRO A 287 -28.65 69.28 -64.93
CA PRO A 287 -29.90 69.63 -64.27
C PRO A 287 -30.70 70.65 -65.07
N LEU A 288 -32.01 70.43 -65.18
CA LEU A 288 -32.98 71.41 -65.68
C LEU A 288 -33.52 72.23 -64.50
N VAL A 289 -33.35 73.55 -64.56
CA VAL A 289 -33.87 74.47 -63.53
C VAL A 289 -35.25 74.96 -63.95
N VAL A 290 -36.30 74.50 -63.26
CA VAL A 290 -37.69 74.95 -63.47
C VAL A 290 -38.15 75.66 -62.20
N HIS A 291 -38.52 76.94 -62.32
CA HIS A 291 -38.94 77.77 -61.18
C HIS A 291 -37.93 77.81 -60.00
N GLY A 292 -36.64 77.80 -60.32
CA GLY A 292 -35.56 77.86 -59.31
C GLY A 292 -35.26 76.53 -58.62
N VAL A 293 -35.97 75.45 -58.97
CA VAL A 293 -35.68 74.10 -58.48
C VAL A 293 -34.98 73.31 -59.58
N SER A 294 -33.90 72.62 -59.22
CA SER A 294 -33.09 71.80 -60.12
C SER A 294 -33.63 70.36 -60.17
N TYR A 295 -33.94 69.88 -61.36
CA TYR A 295 -34.39 68.51 -61.61
C TYR A 295 -33.44 67.79 -62.56
N LEU A 296 -33.15 66.51 -62.30
CA LEU A 296 -32.47 65.65 -63.27
C LEU A 296 -33.51 65.01 -64.20
N PRO A 297 -33.23 64.91 -65.51
CA PRO A 297 -34.17 64.30 -66.44
C PRO A 297 -34.36 62.81 -66.13
N ARG A 298 -35.60 62.34 -66.25
CA ARG A 298 -35.95 60.95 -65.97
C ARG A 298 -35.55 60.03 -67.12
N SER A 299 -35.67 60.53 -68.35
CA SER A 299 -35.32 59.81 -69.57
C SER A 299 -34.53 60.72 -70.53
N CYS A 300 -33.71 60.11 -71.37
CA CYS A 300 -32.87 60.80 -72.34
C CYS A 300 -32.82 59.98 -73.63
N GLU A 301 -33.24 60.55 -74.75
CA GLU A 301 -33.24 59.89 -76.06
C GLU A 301 -32.26 60.59 -77.00
N ASP A 302 -31.31 59.84 -77.57
CA ASP A 302 -30.41 60.38 -78.61
C ASP A 302 -31.09 60.30 -79.98
N LYS A 303 -31.74 61.41 -80.38
CA LYS A 303 -32.36 61.55 -81.70
C LYS A 303 -31.30 61.96 -82.71
N ALA A 304 -30.46 60.99 -83.09
CA ALA A 304 -29.30 61.19 -83.96
C ALA A 304 -29.64 61.70 -85.38
N SER A 305 -30.91 61.72 -85.81
CA SER A 305 -31.28 62.08 -87.19
C SER A 305 -31.46 63.59 -87.45
N LEU A 306 -31.55 64.46 -86.43
CA LEU A 306 -31.69 65.92 -86.61
C LEU A 306 -30.87 66.77 -85.60
N GLY A 307 -29.80 66.21 -85.04
CA GLY A 307 -28.73 67.01 -84.43
C GLY A 307 -28.91 67.46 -82.97
N PHE A 308 -29.97 67.05 -82.25
CA PHE A 308 -30.09 67.33 -80.81
C PHE A 308 -30.81 66.20 -80.05
N PRO A 309 -30.30 65.78 -78.88
CA PRO A 309 -31.00 64.82 -78.01
C PRO A 309 -32.24 65.47 -77.37
N LYS A 310 -33.36 64.74 -77.35
CA LYS A 310 -34.61 65.16 -76.70
C LYS A 310 -34.78 64.38 -75.40
N CYS A 311 -35.29 65.05 -74.39
CA CYS A 311 -35.44 64.50 -73.05
C CYS A 311 -36.89 64.71 -72.64
N ASP A 312 -37.48 63.65 -72.08
CA ASP A 312 -38.82 63.63 -71.54
C ASP A 312 -38.78 63.41 -70.01
#